data_AF-A0A839UJT8-F1
#
_entry.id   AF-A0A839UJT8-F1
#
_cell.length_a   1.000
_cell.length_b   1.000
_cell.length_c   1.000
_cell.angle_alpha   90.00
_cell.angle_beta   90.00
_cell.angle_gamma   90.00
#
_symmetry.space_group_name_H-M   'P 1'
#
loop_
_entity.id
_entity.type
_entity.pdbx_description
1 polymer ?
#
loop_
_entity_poly.entity_id
_entity_poly.type
_entity_poly.pdbx_seq_one_letter_code
_entity_poly.pdbx_strand_id
1 'polypeptide(L)'
;MTAHATPPFDRLRQLLLLLGSDHDGEALSAARALVKTLHKAGYDLHWLGDQLFSPQSGPHKATSDAPDFTGMDWRLMAMWCLAKAPAGFLTKRQHDFLCNVAGYDRPPSEKQTEFLRDLAAKVRKVAMP
;
A
#
# COMPACT_ATOMS: atom_id res chain seq x y z
N MET A 1 29.78 14.67 -9.63
CA MET A 1 29.12 14.41 -8.33
C MET A 1 27.95 15.38 -8.21
N THR A 2 26.75 14.97 -8.63
CA THR A 2 25.52 15.76 -8.42
C THR A 2 25.06 15.55 -6.99
N ALA A 3 25.01 16.62 -6.20
CA ALA A 3 24.46 16.57 -4.86
C ALA A 3 22.95 16.29 -4.96
N HIS A 4 22.51 15.14 -4.45
CA HIS A 4 21.09 14.81 -4.34
C HIS A 4 20.50 15.52 -3.13
N ALA A 5 19.44 16.31 -3.33
CA ALA A 5 18.71 16.92 -2.24
C ALA A 5 17.73 15.90 -1.65
N THR A 6 17.56 15.88 -0.33
CA THR A 6 16.58 15.01 0.34
C THR A 6 15.20 15.19 -0.29
N PRO A 7 14.56 14.10 -0.76
CA PRO A 7 13.25 14.22 -1.39
C PRO A 7 12.21 14.69 -0.35
N PRO A 8 11.29 15.60 -0.73
CA PRO A 8 10.26 16.07 0.19
C PRO A 8 9.19 14.99 0.37
N PHE A 9 9.42 14.04 1.30
CA PHE A 9 8.58 12.86 1.51
C PHE A 9 7.08 13.18 1.72
N ASP A 10 6.76 14.26 2.44
CA ASP A 10 5.36 14.69 2.63
C ASP A 10 4.69 15.08 1.31
N ARG A 11 5.44 15.75 0.43
CA ARG A 11 4.96 16.14 -0.89
C ARG A 11 4.80 14.92 -1.80
N LEU A 12 5.74 13.98 -1.75
CA LEU A 12 5.63 12.72 -2.50
C LEU A 12 4.41 11.92 -2.05
N ARG A 13 4.17 11.81 -0.74
CA ARG A 13 2.98 11.16 -0.18
C ARG A 13 1.69 11.81 -0.67
N GLN A 14 1.59 13.12 -0.62
CA GLN A 14 0.41 13.85 -1.11
C GLN A 14 0.15 13.57 -2.60
N LEU A 15 1.20 13.56 -3.42
CA LEU A 15 1.08 13.32 -4.86
C LEU A 15 0.70 11.86 -5.16
N LEU A 16 1.22 10.89 -4.41
CA LEU A 16 0.84 9.48 -4.53
C LEU A 16 -0.64 9.26 -4.19
N LEU A 17 -1.17 9.94 -3.16
CA LEU A 17 -2.60 9.87 -2.84
C LEU A 17 -3.48 10.47 -3.94
N LEU A 18 -3.05 11.59 -4.54
CA LEU A 18 -3.78 12.24 -5.64
C LEU A 18 -3.80 11.43 -6.95
N LEU A 19 -2.96 10.40 -7.09
CA LEU A 19 -3.06 9.46 -8.22
C LEU A 19 -4.38 8.66 -8.20
N GLY A 20 -5.02 8.54 -7.03
CA GLY A 20 -6.31 7.87 -6.87
C GLY A 20 -7.52 8.79 -7.06
N SER A 21 -7.35 10.03 -7.55
CA SER A 21 -8.49 10.93 -7.79
C SER A 21 -9.40 10.40 -8.93
N ASP A 22 -10.71 10.53 -8.76
CA ASP A 22 -11.73 10.23 -9.78
C ASP A 22 -11.75 11.26 -10.93
N HIS A 23 -10.95 12.32 -10.82
CA HIS A 23 -10.77 13.31 -11.87
C HIS A 23 -9.47 13.04 -12.63
N ASP A 24 -9.59 12.59 -13.88
CA ASP A 24 -8.46 12.33 -14.78
C ASP A 24 -7.45 13.49 -14.83
N GLY A 25 -7.95 14.72 -14.82
CA GLY A 25 -7.11 15.93 -14.82
C GLY A 25 -6.26 16.09 -13.56
N GLU A 26 -6.79 15.69 -12.40
CA GLU A 26 -6.08 15.74 -11.12
C GLU A 26 -5.07 14.59 -11.03
N ALA A 27 -5.46 13.37 -11.37
CA ALA A 27 -4.58 12.21 -11.39
C ALA A 27 -3.38 12.43 -12.35
N LEU A 28 -3.65 12.93 -13.56
CA LEU A 28 -2.61 13.24 -14.54
C LEU A 28 -1.69 14.38 -14.06
N SER A 29 -2.27 15.41 -13.43
CA SER A 29 -1.48 16.52 -12.87
C SER A 29 -0.61 16.06 -11.70
N ALA A 30 -1.12 15.17 -10.86
CA ALA A 30 -0.39 14.57 -9.76
C ALA A 30 0.77 13.69 -10.25
N ALA A 31 0.54 12.85 -11.27
CA ALA A 31 1.59 12.06 -11.91
C ALA A 31 2.72 12.93 -12.47
N ARG A 32 2.37 14.01 -13.18
CA ARG A 32 3.34 14.98 -13.71
C ARG A 32 4.11 15.70 -12.60
N ALA A 33 3.41 16.12 -11.55
CA ALA A 33 4.02 16.78 -10.41
C ALA A 33 4.94 15.84 -9.61
N LEU A 34 4.61 14.56 -9.53
CA LEU A 34 5.43 13.53 -8.88
C LEU A 34 6.77 13.38 -9.61
N VAL A 35 6.73 13.17 -10.93
CA VAL A 35 7.93 13.09 -11.78
C VAL A 35 8.79 14.36 -11.65
N LYS A 36 8.16 15.54 -11.71
CA LYS A 36 8.87 16.82 -11.56
C LYS A 36 9.54 16.97 -10.19
N THR A 37 8.88 16.51 -9.13
CA THR A 37 9.40 16.59 -7.75
C THR A 37 10.60 15.68 -7.57
N LEU A 38 10.54 14.45 -8.11
CA LEU A 38 11.64 13.50 -8.09
C LEU A 38 12.84 14.03 -8.89
N HIS A 39 12.61 14.50 -10.13
CA HIS A 39 13.69 15.06 -10.96
C HIS A 39 14.36 16.27 -10.31
N LYS A 40 13.61 17.13 -9.61
CA LYS A 40 14.18 18.27 -8.88
C LYS A 40 15.14 17.83 -7.76
N ALA A 41 14.90 16.67 -7.16
CA ALA A 41 15.75 16.06 -6.15
C ALA A 41 16.82 15.12 -6.75
N GLY A 42 16.85 14.95 -8.07
CA GLY A 42 17.79 14.09 -8.78
C GLY A 42 17.44 12.60 -8.77
N TYR A 43 16.16 12.26 -8.59
CA TYR A 43 15.64 10.89 -8.60
C TYR A 43 14.64 10.69 -9.74
N ASP A 44 14.30 9.44 -10.05
CA ASP A 44 13.28 9.06 -11.03
C ASP A 44 12.23 8.12 -10.42
N LEU A 45 11.26 7.69 -11.24
CA LEU A 45 10.22 6.76 -10.80
C LEU A 45 10.76 5.36 -10.49
N HIS A 46 11.86 4.92 -11.11
CA HIS A 46 12.49 3.63 -10.80
C HIS A 46 13.07 3.67 -9.39
N TRP A 47 13.79 4.74 -9.03
CA TRP A 47 14.27 4.94 -7.66
C TRP A 47 13.11 4.94 -6.66
N LEU A 48 11.99 5.61 -6.98
CA LEU A 48 10.82 5.59 -6.09
C LEU A 48 10.23 4.19 -5.96
N GLY A 49 10.14 3.44 -7.06
CA GLY A 49 9.75 2.03 -7.05
C GLY A 49 10.68 1.18 -6.19
N ASP A 50 12.00 1.33 -6.37
CA ASP A 50 12.99 0.69 -5.54
C ASP A 50 12.81 1.10 -4.07
N GLN A 51 12.51 2.34 -3.72
CA GLN A 51 12.27 2.69 -2.30
C GLN A 51 10.98 2.08 -1.74
N LEU A 52 9.92 1.97 -2.55
CA LEU A 52 8.64 1.39 -2.12
C LEU A 52 8.68 -0.14 -2.02
N PHE A 53 9.51 -0.77 -2.85
CA PHE A 53 9.55 -2.23 -3.02
C PHE A 53 10.91 -2.85 -2.67
N SER A 54 11.91 -2.05 -2.29
CA SER A 54 13.19 -2.57 -1.80
C SER A 54 12.96 -3.29 -0.49
N PRO A 55 13.51 -4.50 -0.32
CA PRO A 55 13.40 -5.28 0.90
C PRO A 55 14.16 -4.68 2.10
N GLN A 56 14.62 -3.42 2.03
CA GLN A 56 15.36 -2.76 3.10
C GLN A 56 14.50 -1.83 3.95
N SER A 57 13.64 -2.44 4.75
CA SER A 57 13.61 -2.12 6.17
C SER A 57 14.02 -3.41 6.89
N GLY A 58 15.19 -3.38 7.54
CA GLY A 58 15.84 -4.52 8.20
C GLY A 58 14.97 -5.16 9.29
N PRO A 59 15.47 -6.19 9.99
CA PRO A 59 14.66 -7.18 10.68
C PRO A 59 13.87 -6.50 11.80
N HIS A 60 12.61 -6.16 11.51
CA HIS A 60 11.59 -6.59 12.44
C HIS A 60 11.82 -8.08 12.51
N LYS A 61 12.39 -8.51 13.65
CA LYS A 61 12.34 -9.88 14.13
C LYS A 61 11.05 -10.42 13.55
N ALA A 62 11.14 -11.46 12.72
CA ALA A 62 10.01 -12.33 12.51
C ALA A 62 9.70 -12.84 13.93
N THR A 63 8.96 -12.04 14.71
CA THR A 63 7.94 -12.60 15.54
C THR A 63 7.12 -13.33 14.51
N SER A 64 7.28 -14.64 14.52
CA SER A 64 6.43 -15.62 13.86
C SER A 64 4.94 -15.38 14.14
N ASP A 65 4.64 -14.42 15.01
CA ASP A 65 3.36 -13.79 15.20
C ASP A 65 3.05 -12.90 13.99
N ALA A 66 2.20 -13.42 13.10
CA ALA A 66 1.47 -12.53 12.21
C ALA A 66 0.80 -11.40 13.00
N PRO A 67 0.60 -10.24 12.37
CA PRO A 67 0.08 -9.07 13.04
C PRO A 67 -1.19 -9.42 13.82
N ASP A 68 -1.23 -9.00 15.07
CA ASP A 68 -2.49 -8.94 15.80
C ASP A 68 -3.35 -7.89 15.10
N PHE A 69 -4.43 -8.34 14.46
CA PHE A 69 -5.36 -7.47 13.75
C PHE A 69 -6.29 -6.72 14.70
N THR A 70 -6.24 -6.98 16.02
CA THR A 70 -7.00 -6.20 17.00
C THR A 70 -6.46 -4.77 17.05
N GLY A 71 -7.34 -3.80 16.74
CA GLY A 71 -6.97 -2.38 16.68
C GLY A 71 -6.22 -1.92 15.42
N MET A 72 -5.95 -2.80 14.44
CA MET A 72 -5.28 -2.42 13.19
C MET A 72 -6.22 -1.65 12.24
N ASP A 73 -5.69 -0.63 11.56
CA ASP A 73 -6.37 0.09 10.48
C ASP A 73 -6.79 -0.88 9.36
N TRP A 74 -8.06 -0.81 8.92
CA TRP A 74 -8.62 -1.71 7.89
C TRP A 74 -7.81 -1.64 6.58
N ARG A 75 -7.20 -0.50 6.27
CA ARG A 75 -6.36 -0.33 5.09
C ARG A 75 -5.10 -1.17 5.19
N LEU A 76 -4.45 -1.15 6.35
CA LEU A 76 -3.25 -1.97 6.60
C LEU A 76 -3.59 -3.45 6.51
N MET A 77 -4.73 -3.87 7.08
CA MET A 77 -5.20 -5.26 6.99
C MET A 77 -5.48 -5.68 5.53
N ALA A 78 -6.13 -4.81 4.74
CA ALA A 78 -6.42 -5.10 3.33
C ALA A 78 -5.15 -5.16 2.47
N MET A 79 -4.25 -4.18 2.61
CA MET A 79 -2.96 -4.16 1.91
C MET A 79 -2.09 -5.35 2.29
N TRP A 80 -2.08 -5.75 3.56
CA TRP A 80 -1.35 -6.93 4.01
C TRP A 80 -1.87 -8.20 3.34
N CYS A 81 -3.19 -8.36 3.23
CA CYS A 81 -3.80 -9.50 2.53
C CYS A 81 -3.40 -9.54 1.05
N LEU A 82 -3.42 -8.38 0.36
CA LEU A 82 -3.01 -8.28 -1.04
C LEU A 82 -1.53 -8.65 -1.23
N ALA A 83 -0.66 -8.24 -0.30
CA ALA A 83 0.77 -8.47 -0.39
C ALA A 83 1.19 -9.90 0.02
N LYS A 84 0.46 -10.56 0.93
CA LYS A 84 0.86 -11.84 1.54
C LYS A 84 0.03 -13.03 1.09
N ALA A 85 -1.09 -12.83 0.42
CA ALA A 85 -1.84 -13.94 -0.15
C ALA A 85 -1.02 -14.70 -1.20
N PRO A 86 -0.89 -16.03 -1.11
CA PRO A 86 -0.26 -16.82 -2.14
C PRO A 86 -0.96 -16.67 -3.49
N ALA A 87 -0.23 -16.86 -4.58
CA ALA A 87 -0.77 -16.82 -5.93
C ALA A 87 -1.97 -17.79 -6.06
N GLY A 88 -3.10 -17.28 -6.56
CA GLY A 88 -4.33 -18.06 -6.74
C GLY A 88 -5.14 -18.33 -5.45
N PHE A 89 -4.68 -17.90 -4.28
CA PHE A 89 -5.44 -18.07 -3.04
C PHE A 89 -6.67 -17.16 -2.98
N LEU A 90 -6.52 -15.91 -3.42
CA LEU A 90 -7.62 -14.96 -3.50
C LEU A 90 -8.41 -15.20 -4.79
N THR A 91 -9.71 -15.40 -4.65
CA THR A 91 -10.62 -15.30 -5.80
C THR A 91 -10.63 -13.87 -6.34
N LYS A 92 -10.98 -13.69 -7.62
CA LYS A 92 -11.13 -12.35 -8.23
C LYS A 92 -12.00 -11.42 -7.37
N ARG A 93 -13.13 -11.91 -6.87
CA ARG A 93 -14.04 -11.14 -6.01
C ARG A 93 -13.40 -10.70 -4.69
N GLN A 94 -12.57 -11.56 -4.07
CA GLN A 94 -11.87 -11.22 -2.83
C GLN A 94 -10.75 -10.22 -3.07
N HIS A 95 -10.02 -10.37 -4.18
CA HIS A 95 -9.02 -9.40 -4.59
C HIS A 95 -9.64 -8.02 -4.85
N ASP A 96 -10.72 -7.96 -5.65
CA ASP A 96 -11.44 -6.72 -5.93
C ASP A 96 -12.00 -6.07 -4.66
N PHE A 97 -12.52 -6.88 -3.73
CA PHE A 97 -12.96 -6.40 -2.42
C PHE A 97 -11.82 -5.74 -1.63
N LEU A 98 -10.65 -6.37 -1.57
CA LEU A 98 -9.50 -5.85 -0.83
C LEU A 98 -8.96 -4.55 -1.44
N CYS A 99 -8.87 -4.47 -2.77
CA CYS A 99 -8.49 -3.23 -3.46
C CYS A 99 -9.47 -2.09 -3.14
N ASN A 100 -10.78 -2.38 -3.18
CA ASN A 100 -11.79 -1.36 -2.90
C ASN A 100 -11.75 -0.90 -1.44
N VAL A 101 -11.66 -1.82 -0.47
CA VAL A 101 -11.64 -1.47 0.97
C VAL A 101 -10.36 -0.75 1.38
N ALA A 102 -9.22 -1.07 0.76
CA ALA A 102 -7.99 -0.32 0.98
C ALA A 102 -8.11 1.16 0.57
N GLY A 103 -8.95 1.46 -0.43
CA GLY A 103 -9.21 2.80 -0.94
C GLY A 103 -10.33 3.56 -0.23
N TYR A 104 -11.03 2.98 0.75
CA TYR A 104 -12.11 3.70 1.44
C TYR A 104 -11.56 4.88 2.25
N ASP A 105 -12.24 6.03 2.23
CA ASP A 105 -11.92 7.20 3.05
C ASP A 105 -12.36 7.04 4.51
N ARG A 106 -13.45 6.28 4.72
CA ARG A 106 -14.06 6.01 6.03
C ARG A 106 -13.96 4.52 6.37
N PRO A 107 -14.13 4.15 7.65
CA PRO A 107 -14.14 2.74 8.04
C PRO A 107 -15.19 1.95 7.24
N PRO A 108 -14.86 0.73 6.77
CA PRO A 108 -15.83 -0.14 6.16
C PRO A 108 -16.96 -0.48 7.14
N SER A 109 -18.12 -0.86 6.61
CA SER A 109 -19.24 -1.30 7.45
C SER A 109 -18.84 -2.48 8.34
N GLU A 110 -19.60 -2.72 9.41
CA GLU A 110 -19.33 -3.80 10.36
C GLU A 110 -19.23 -5.16 9.66
N LYS A 111 -20.15 -5.46 8.73
CA LYS A 111 -20.13 -6.69 7.92
C LYS A 111 -18.88 -6.80 7.04
N GLN A 112 -18.44 -5.69 6.45
CA GLN A 112 -17.23 -5.67 5.63
C GLN A 112 -15.97 -5.81 6.48
N THR A 113 -15.99 -5.25 7.69
CA THR A 113 -14.90 -5.38 8.67
C THR A 113 -14.76 -6.82 9.14
N GLU A 114 -15.87 -7.48 9.46
CA GLU A 114 -15.90 -8.89 9.83
C GLU A 114 -15.37 -9.77 8.69
N PHE A 115 -15.87 -9.55 7.47
CA PHE A 115 -15.38 -10.27 6.29
C PHE A 115 -13.88 -10.06 6.04
N LEU A 116 -13.38 -8.83 6.22
CA LEU A 116 -11.95 -8.52 6.07
C LEU A 116 -11.11 -9.24 7.12
N ARG A 117 -11.55 -9.29 8.39
CA ARG A 117 -10.88 -10.04 9.45
C ARG A 117 -10.84 -11.53 9.16
N ASP A 118 -11.95 -12.10 8.71
CA ASP A 118 -12.03 -13.51 8.30
C ASP A 118 -11.08 -13.84 7.17
N LEU A 119 -11.01 -12.97 6.16
CA LEU A 119 -10.11 -13.13 5.02
C LEU A 119 -8.65 -12.99 5.45
N ALA A 120 -8.33 -12.02 6.31
CA ALA A 120 -6.99 -11.83 6.87
C ALA A 120 -6.54 -13.04 7.70
N ALA A 121 -7.42 -13.62 8.52
CA ALA A 121 -7.15 -14.83 9.28
C ALA A 121 -6.86 -16.03 8.36
N LYS A 122 -7.57 -16.15 7.24
CA LYS A 122 -7.32 -17.20 6.23
C LYS A 122 -5.97 -16.99 5.52
N VAL A 123 -5.67 -15.77 5.08
CA VAL A 123 -4.38 -15.45 4.45
C VAL A 123 -3.23 -15.71 5.42
N ARG A 124 -3.37 -15.32 6.71
CA ARG A 124 -2.41 -15.61 7.78
C ARG A 124 -2.08 -17.09 7.89
N LYS A 125 -3.10 -17.95 7.95
CA LYS A 125 -2.91 -19.40 8.07
C LYS A 125 -2.11 -20.01 6.91
N VAL A 126 -2.24 -19.46 5.70
CA VAL A 126 -1.57 -20.02 4.52
C VAL A 126 -0.22 -19.35 4.25
N ALA A 127 -0.06 -18.07 4.61
CA ALA A 127 1.19 -17.33 4.46
C ALA A 127 2.23 -17.65 5.55
N MET A 128 1.79 -18.18 6.70
CA MET A 128 2.65 -18.58 7.83
C MET A 128 2.32 -20.02 8.27
N PRO A 129 2.79 -21.04 7.52
CA PRO A 129 2.60 -22.45 7.87
C PRO A 129 3.38 -22.88 9.11
#